data_AF-C6TIN3-F1
#
_entry.id   AF-C6TIN3-F1
#
_cell.length_a   1.000
_cell.length_b   1.000
_cell.length_c   1.000
_cell.angle_alpha   90.00
_cell.angle_beta   90.00
_cell.angle_gamma   90.00
#
_symmetry.space_group_name_H-M   'P 1'
#
loop_
_entity.id
_entity.type
_entity.pdbx_description
1 polymer ?
#
loop_
_entity_poly.entity_id
_entity_poly.type
_entity_poly.pdbx_seq_one_letter_code
_entity_poly.pdbx_strand_id
1 'polypeptide(L)'
;MLRQVLRQCYSLHRPAVNVYAVPRFYRRRLCSSSSSESTAATISIDRSSLYNPPEHSHHPTSDSELVKHLKGIIKFRGGPISLGEYMSEVLTNPKAGYYINRDVFGAEGDFITSPEVSQMFGEMVGVWVMCLWEQMGQPQGVNLVELGPGRGTLMADLLRGASKFKNFIESLHVHLVECSPALQKLQHQNLKCTDEENASQDTDTRTARSLFGTPVSWHATLEQFLQIANIIIAHEFFDALPVHQF
;
A
#
# COMPACT_ATOMS: atom_id res chain seq x y z
N MET A 1 -9.70 0.58 13.38
CA MET A 1 -9.04 0.96 12.12
C MET A 1 -9.19 -0.13 11.04
N LEU A 2 -8.55 -1.29 11.15
CA LEU A 2 -8.66 -2.37 10.14
C LEU A 2 -10.03 -3.07 10.03
N ARG A 3 -10.81 -3.10 11.11
CA ARG A 3 -12.16 -3.70 11.11
C ARG A 3 -13.16 -2.94 10.23
N GLN A 4 -12.93 -1.66 9.92
CA GLN A 4 -13.81 -0.88 9.03
C GLN A 4 -13.47 -1.11 7.56
N VAL A 5 -12.18 -1.17 7.21
CA VAL A 5 -11.71 -1.48 5.85
C VAL A 5 -12.16 -2.90 5.42
N LEU A 6 -12.06 -3.89 6.31
CA LEU A 6 -12.45 -5.27 6.00
C LEU A 6 -13.96 -5.52 5.98
N ARG A 7 -14.77 -4.73 6.71
CA ARG A 7 -16.24 -4.89 6.71
C ARG A 7 -16.90 -4.39 5.42
N GLN A 8 -16.29 -3.44 4.71
CA GLN A 8 -16.85 -2.91 3.46
C GLN A 8 -16.59 -3.81 2.24
N CYS A 9 -15.52 -4.61 2.22
CA CYS A 9 -15.26 -5.57 1.13
C CYS A 9 -16.21 -6.77 1.12
N TYR A 10 -16.83 -7.13 2.25
CA TYR A 10 -17.71 -8.31 2.35
C TYR A 10 -19.20 -8.03 2.12
N SER A 11 -19.61 -6.76 1.96
CA SER A 11 -21.03 -6.38 1.90
C SER A 11 -21.43 -5.58 0.65
N LEU A 12 -20.79 -5.84 -0.49
CA LEU A 12 -21.24 -5.28 -1.78
C LEU A 12 -21.76 -6.39 -2.68
N HIS A 13 -23.09 -6.41 -2.77
CA HIS A 13 -23.88 -7.03 -3.81
C HIS A 13 -23.34 -6.61 -5.19
N ARG A 14 -23.19 -7.58 -6.10
CA ARG A 14 -22.71 -7.41 -7.47
C ARG A 14 -23.49 -6.32 -8.23
N PRO A 15 -22.81 -5.36 -8.85
CA PRO A 15 -23.17 -4.91 -10.19
C PRO A 15 -22.21 -5.55 -11.20
N ALA A 16 -22.72 -5.80 -12.40
CA ALA A 16 -21.98 -6.42 -13.49
C ALA A 16 -20.81 -5.51 -13.92
N VAL A 17 -19.58 -5.92 -13.60
CA VAL A 17 -18.39 -5.33 -14.21
C VAL A 17 -18.19 -6.00 -15.57
N ASN A 18 -18.24 -5.21 -16.62
CA ASN A 18 -17.98 -5.64 -17.98
C ASN A 18 -16.47 -5.91 -18.11
N VAL A 19 -16.09 -7.19 -17.99
CA VAL A 19 -14.70 -7.64 -18.16
C VAL A 19 -14.42 -7.68 -19.66
N TYR A 20 -13.64 -6.73 -20.16
CA TYR A 20 -13.11 -6.81 -21.52
C TYR A 20 -12.10 -7.95 -21.59
N ALA A 21 -12.51 -9.03 -22.27
CA ALA A 21 -11.70 -10.22 -22.51
C ALA A 21 -10.58 -9.93 -23.54
N VAL A 22 -9.35 -10.32 -23.19
CA VAL A 22 -8.20 -10.30 -24.09
C VAL A 22 -8.32 -11.45 -25.12
N PRO A 23 -8.04 -11.25 -26.43
CA PRO A 23 -8.27 -12.28 -27.44
C PRO A 23 -7.30 -13.46 -27.34
N ARG A 24 -7.84 -14.68 -27.39
CA ARG A 24 -7.12 -15.94 -27.58
C ARG A 24 -6.73 -16.15 -29.04
N PHE A 25 -5.44 -16.26 -29.32
CA PHE A 25 -4.82 -16.91 -30.49
C PHE A 25 -3.47 -17.46 -29.98
N TYR A 26 -3.04 -18.70 -30.14
CA TYR A 26 -3.17 -19.68 -31.22
C TYR A 26 -3.11 -21.12 -30.66
N ARG A 27 -3.83 -22.03 -31.32
CA ARG A 27 -3.86 -23.48 -31.08
C ARG A 27 -2.80 -24.15 -31.96
N ARG A 28 -1.95 -25.03 -31.42
CA ARG A 28 -1.42 -26.17 -32.19
C ARG A 28 -1.39 -27.44 -31.34
N ARG A 29 -2.21 -28.40 -31.76
CA ARG A 29 -2.10 -29.82 -31.40
C ARG A 29 -0.88 -30.40 -32.12
N LEU A 30 -0.09 -31.18 -31.41
CA LEU A 30 0.55 -32.36 -31.98
C LEU A 30 0.28 -33.53 -31.04
N CYS A 31 -0.18 -34.62 -31.64
CA CYS A 31 -0.51 -35.87 -31.01
C CYS A 31 0.53 -36.87 -31.51
N SER A 32 1.17 -37.62 -30.62
CA SER A 32 1.64 -38.97 -30.94
C SER A 32 2.01 -39.70 -29.65
N SER A 33 1.36 -40.84 -29.48
CA SER A 33 1.55 -41.87 -28.47
C SER A 33 2.91 -42.56 -28.60
N SER A 34 3.57 -42.78 -27.46
CA SER A 34 4.36 -44.01 -27.24
C SER A 34 4.54 -44.22 -25.75
N SER A 35 4.00 -45.35 -25.29
CA SER A 35 4.17 -45.93 -23.96
C SER A 35 5.63 -46.32 -23.72
N SER A 36 6.25 -45.77 -22.68
CA SER A 36 7.41 -46.38 -22.02
C SER A 36 7.38 -46.03 -20.52
N GLU A 37 7.76 -47.01 -19.72
CA GLU A 37 7.56 -47.14 -18.28
C GLU A 37 7.98 -45.90 -17.46
N SER A 38 7.12 -45.48 -16.52
CA SER A 38 7.42 -44.38 -15.59
C SER A 38 8.32 -44.87 -14.46
N THR A 39 9.63 -44.71 -14.61
CA THR A 39 10.50 -44.58 -13.43
C THR A 39 10.16 -43.25 -12.76
N ALA A 40 9.58 -43.31 -11.56
CA ALA A 40 9.32 -42.14 -10.75
C ALA A 40 10.66 -41.49 -10.40
N ALA A 41 11.07 -40.52 -11.20
CA ALA A 41 12.26 -39.72 -10.94
C ALA A 41 11.97 -38.86 -9.71
N THR A 42 12.43 -39.31 -8.55
CA THR A 42 12.44 -38.49 -7.34
C THR A 42 13.51 -37.43 -7.52
N ILE A 43 13.07 -36.21 -7.85
CA ILE A 43 13.93 -35.03 -7.85
C ILE A 43 14.12 -34.63 -6.39
N SER A 44 15.25 -34.98 -5.80
CA SER A 44 15.68 -34.45 -4.50
C SER A 44 16.44 -33.15 -4.71
N ILE A 45 15.87 -32.05 -4.25
CA ILE A 45 16.56 -30.75 -4.22
C ILE A 45 17.45 -30.73 -2.98
N ASP A 46 18.75 -30.57 -3.16
CA ASP A 46 19.69 -30.36 -2.06
C ASP A 46 19.41 -29.00 -1.41
N ARG A 47 18.93 -29.06 -0.16
CA ARG A 47 18.60 -27.89 0.66
C ARG A 47 19.69 -27.54 1.66
N SER A 48 20.81 -28.26 1.68
CA SER A 48 21.91 -28.05 2.62
C SER A 48 22.53 -26.66 2.53
N SER A 49 22.39 -26.01 1.36
CA SER A 49 22.88 -24.66 1.08
C SER A 49 21.80 -23.57 1.27
N LEU A 50 20.56 -23.93 1.61
CA LEU A 50 19.56 -22.95 2.00
C LEU A 50 19.97 -22.39 3.36
N TYR A 51 19.94 -21.06 3.47
CA TYR A 51 20.13 -20.37 4.74
C TYR A 51 19.10 -20.90 5.75
N ASN A 52 19.56 -21.75 6.67
CA ASN A 52 18.81 -22.02 7.89
C ASN A 52 19.07 -20.82 8.80
N PRO A 53 18.05 -19.99 9.10
CA PRO A 53 18.23 -19.01 10.15
C PRO A 53 18.70 -19.76 11.40
N PRO A 54 19.68 -19.24 12.15
CA PRO A 54 20.05 -19.84 13.42
C PRO A 54 18.77 -20.05 14.22
N GLU A 55 18.57 -21.24 14.80
CA GLU A 55 17.49 -21.46 15.77
C GLU A 55 17.48 -20.25 16.69
N HIS A 56 16.36 -19.52 16.72
CA HIS A 56 16.24 -18.33 17.53
C HIS A 56 16.72 -18.68 18.93
N SER A 57 17.88 -18.15 19.32
CA SER A 57 18.45 -18.46 20.60
C SER A 57 17.47 -17.93 21.65
N HIS A 58 16.78 -18.84 22.33
CA HIS A 58 15.97 -18.55 23.51
C HIS A 58 16.87 -18.21 24.71
N HIS A 59 17.90 -17.37 24.50
CA HIS A 59 18.49 -16.67 25.62
C HIS A 59 17.40 -15.74 26.16
N PRO A 60 17.10 -15.78 27.46
CA PRO A 60 16.10 -14.90 28.05
C PRO A 60 16.61 -13.46 27.96
N THR A 61 16.25 -12.79 26.86
CA THR A 61 16.33 -11.35 26.77
C THR A 61 15.28 -10.76 27.69
N SER A 62 15.56 -9.61 28.29
CA SER A 62 14.55 -8.90 29.08
C SER A 62 13.33 -8.64 28.19
N ASP A 63 12.13 -8.98 28.68
CA ASP A 63 10.89 -8.74 27.94
C ASP A 63 10.84 -7.28 27.51
N SER A 64 10.77 -7.03 26.20
CA SER A 64 10.51 -5.68 25.69
C SER A 64 9.14 -5.19 26.17
N GLU A 65 8.95 -3.88 26.20
CA GLU A 65 7.65 -3.29 26.59
C GLU A 65 6.49 -3.82 25.73
N LEU A 66 6.75 -4.10 24.45
CA LEU A 66 5.77 -4.73 23.55
C LEU A 66 5.44 -6.17 23.95
N VAL A 67 6.44 -6.96 24.34
CA VAL A 67 6.22 -8.34 24.83
C VAL A 67 5.40 -8.33 26.12
N LYS A 68 5.68 -7.41 27.05
CA LYS A 68 4.89 -7.25 28.28
C LYS A 68 3.44 -6.87 27.96
N HIS A 69 3.24 -5.94 27.03
CA HIS A 69 1.91 -5.52 26.56
C HIS A 69 1.11 -6.68 25.95
N LEU A 70 1.71 -7.46 25.04
CA LEU A 70 1.07 -8.62 24.42
C LEU A 70 0.70 -9.70 25.45
N LYS A 71 1.61 -10.01 26.39
CA LYS A 71 1.31 -10.91 27.51
C LYS A 71 0.15 -10.38 28.37
N GLY A 72 0.08 -9.08 28.57
CA GLY A 72 -1.02 -8.40 29.25
C GLY A 72 -2.37 -8.60 28.53
N ILE A 73 -2.41 -8.40 27.21
CA ILE A 73 -3.62 -8.60 26.40
C ILE A 73 -4.12 -10.05 26.51
N ILE A 74 -3.22 -11.03 26.34
CA ILE A 74 -3.56 -12.46 26.39
C ILE A 74 -4.14 -12.83 27.76
N LYS A 75 -3.49 -12.38 28.85
CA LYS A 75 -3.97 -12.63 30.22
C LYS A 75 -5.32 -11.96 30.48
N PHE A 76 -5.46 -10.68 30.09
CA PHE A 76 -6.67 -9.90 30.33
C PHE A 76 -7.90 -10.49 29.60
N ARG A 77 -7.71 -10.97 28.36
CA ARG A 77 -8.79 -11.58 27.58
C ARG A 77 -9.07 -13.04 27.94
N GLY A 78 -8.25 -13.65 28.79
CA GLY A 78 -8.43 -15.03 29.25
C GLY A 78 -8.17 -16.08 28.17
N GLY A 79 -7.37 -15.78 27.14
CA GLY A 79 -7.10 -16.72 26.06
C GLY A 79 -6.17 -16.19 24.97
N PRO A 80 -5.81 -17.06 24.00
CA PRO A 80 -4.99 -16.68 22.85
C PRO A 80 -5.62 -15.53 22.05
N ILE A 81 -4.77 -14.70 21.45
CA ILE A 81 -5.18 -13.68 20.48
C ILE A 81 -5.05 -14.23 19.05
N SER A 82 -5.85 -13.70 18.13
CA SER A 82 -5.72 -14.05 16.71
C SER A 82 -4.43 -13.51 16.10
N LEU A 83 -3.97 -14.10 15.00
CA LEU A 83 -2.82 -13.59 14.24
C LEU A 83 -3.03 -12.14 13.80
N GLY A 84 -4.24 -11.78 13.39
CA GLY A 84 -4.56 -10.41 12.98
C GLY A 84 -4.48 -9.40 14.13
N GLU A 85 -4.85 -9.80 15.34
CA GLU A 85 -4.69 -8.96 16.53
C GLU A 85 -3.23 -8.80 16.91
N TYR A 86 -2.46 -9.89 16.87
CA TYR A 86 -1.02 -9.85 17.07
C TYR A 86 -0.35 -8.89 16.06
N MET A 87 -0.63 -9.06 14.76
CA MET A 87 -0.10 -8.18 13.70
C MET A 87 -0.49 -6.72 13.92
N SER A 88 -1.75 -6.45 14.29
CA SER A 88 -2.20 -5.08 14.55
C SER A 88 -1.40 -4.42 15.67
N GLU A 89 -1.17 -5.13 16.77
CA GLU A 89 -0.41 -4.62 17.91
C GLU A 89 1.07 -4.41 17.58
N VAL A 90 1.73 -5.37 16.94
CA VAL A 90 3.17 -5.22 16.65
C VAL A 90 3.45 -4.15 15.57
N LEU A 91 2.54 -3.94 14.63
CA LEU A 91 2.73 -2.97 13.54
C LEU A 91 2.31 -1.55 13.90
N THR A 92 1.15 -1.39 14.55
CA THR A 92 0.48 -0.07 14.67
C THR A 92 0.26 0.42 16.10
N ASN A 93 0.77 -0.29 17.12
CA ASN A 93 0.64 0.17 18.49
C ASN A 93 1.29 1.56 18.69
N PRO A 94 0.58 2.54 19.28
CA PRO A 94 1.10 3.90 19.41
C PRO A 94 2.45 4.01 20.15
N LYS A 95 2.71 3.12 21.11
CA LYS A 95 3.90 3.18 21.99
C LYS A 95 5.09 2.38 21.49
N ALA A 96 4.84 1.25 20.83
CA ALA A 96 5.90 0.31 20.43
C ALA A 96 5.71 -0.31 19.04
N GLY A 97 4.69 0.11 18.29
CA GLY A 97 4.41 -0.37 16.95
C GLY A 97 5.52 0.00 15.98
N TYR A 98 5.84 -0.94 15.10
CA TYR A 98 6.93 -0.84 14.14
C TYR A 98 6.83 0.41 13.24
N TYR A 99 5.65 0.68 12.67
CA TYR A 99 5.45 1.81 11.75
C TYR A 99 5.25 3.17 12.44
N ILE A 100 5.05 3.19 13.76
CA ILE A 100 4.78 4.44 14.52
C ILE A 100 6.05 5.00 15.15
N ASN A 101 6.93 4.13 15.68
CA ASN A 101 8.04 4.56 16.54
C ASN A 101 9.43 4.45 15.88
N ARG A 102 9.51 4.11 14.60
CA ARG A 102 10.78 3.98 13.86
C ARG A 102 10.68 4.71 12.52
N ASP A 103 11.76 5.38 12.14
CA ASP A 103 11.94 5.83 10.74
C ASP A 103 12.38 4.61 9.93
N VAL A 104 11.41 3.87 9.41
CA VAL A 104 11.66 2.58 8.74
C VAL A 104 11.85 2.70 7.24
N PHE A 105 11.63 3.88 6.64
CA PHE A 105 11.55 4.04 5.19
C PHE A 105 12.78 4.74 4.61
N GLY A 106 13.32 4.19 3.51
CA GLY A 106 14.42 4.78 2.72
C GLY A 106 15.72 3.99 2.83
N ALA A 107 16.79 4.48 2.18
CA ALA A 107 18.08 3.78 2.10
C ALA A 107 18.78 3.53 3.45
N GLU A 108 18.47 4.34 4.47
CA GLU A 108 18.98 4.16 5.85
C GLU A 108 17.99 3.41 6.77
N GLY A 109 16.79 3.09 6.28
CA GLY A 109 15.76 2.34 7.01
C GLY A 109 15.73 0.85 6.65
N ASP A 110 14.90 0.10 7.36
CA ASP A 110 14.72 -1.35 7.16
C ASP A 110 13.87 -1.68 5.90
N PHE A 111 13.16 -0.70 5.33
CA PHE A 111 12.32 -0.83 4.13
C PHE A 111 12.83 0.06 2.98
N ILE A 112 13.42 -0.58 1.97
CA ILE A 112 13.67 0.00 0.65
C ILE A 112 12.55 -0.48 -0.28
N THR A 113 11.62 0.41 -0.62
CA THR A 113 10.49 0.12 -1.52
C THR A 113 10.82 0.49 -2.97
N SER A 114 10.07 -0.04 -3.94
CA SER A 114 10.34 0.21 -5.37
C SER A 114 10.47 1.71 -5.75
N PRO A 115 9.63 2.64 -5.22
CA PRO A 115 9.81 4.07 -5.42
C PRO A 115 11.14 4.64 -4.90
N GLU A 116 11.70 4.08 -3.83
CA GLU A 116 12.97 4.54 -3.25
C GLU A 116 14.19 4.01 -4.02
N VAL A 117 14.04 2.90 -4.77
CA VAL A 117 15.11 2.34 -5.60
C VAL A 117 15.31 3.13 -6.88
N SER A 118 14.22 3.55 -7.53
CA SER A 118 14.30 4.24 -8.81
C SER A 118 13.10 5.14 -9.08
N GLN A 119 13.41 6.42 -9.38
CA GLN A 119 12.44 7.41 -9.84
C GLN A 119 11.65 6.95 -11.08
N MET A 120 12.23 6.06 -11.90
CA MET A 120 11.56 5.55 -13.11
C MET A 120 10.27 4.80 -12.75
N PHE A 121 10.21 4.18 -11.58
CA PHE A 121 9.00 3.51 -11.13
C PHE A 121 7.84 4.49 -11.00
N GLY A 122 8.04 5.61 -10.30
CA GLY A 122 7.00 6.63 -10.14
C GLY A 122 6.62 7.31 -11.45
N GLU A 123 7.59 7.56 -12.33
CA GLU A 123 7.32 8.10 -13.66
C GLU A 123 6.46 7.15 -14.51
N MET A 124 6.72 5.84 -14.48
CA MET A 124 5.93 4.84 -15.21
C MET A 124 4.52 4.69 -14.65
N VAL A 125 4.35 4.76 -13.32
CA VAL A 125 3.03 4.82 -12.71
C VAL A 125 2.30 6.09 -13.16
N GLY A 126 3.00 7.22 -13.26
CA GLY A 126 2.40 8.46 -13.79
C GLY A 126 1.94 8.36 -15.23
N VAL A 127 2.71 7.73 -16.11
CA VAL A 127 2.27 7.43 -17.48
C VAL A 127 1.01 6.57 -17.46
N TRP A 128 0.96 5.54 -16.62
CA TRP A 128 -0.22 4.68 -16.48
C TRP A 128 -1.47 5.47 -16.01
N VAL A 129 -1.33 6.33 -14.99
CA VAL A 129 -2.44 7.18 -14.51
C VAL A 129 -2.92 8.13 -15.61
N MET A 130 -2.01 8.74 -16.37
CA MET A 130 -2.36 9.62 -17.49
C MET A 130 -3.12 8.85 -18.57
N CYS A 131 -2.68 7.66 -18.95
CA CYS A 131 -3.40 6.81 -19.91
C CYS A 131 -4.81 6.45 -19.42
N LEU A 132 -4.99 6.18 -18.12
CA LEU A 132 -6.32 5.95 -17.56
C LEU A 132 -7.20 7.20 -17.64
N TRP A 133 -6.67 8.37 -17.30
CA TRP A 133 -7.38 9.63 -17.42
C TRP A 133 -7.82 9.92 -18.87
N GLU A 134 -6.96 9.65 -19.85
CA GLU A 134 -7.31 9.76 -21.28
C GLU A 134 -8.42 8.79 -21.66
N GLN A 135 -8.36 7.53 -21.19
CA GLN A 135 -9.39 6.52 -21.43
C GLN A 135 -10.73 6.87 -20.77
N MET A 136 -10.72 7.63 -19.68
CA MET A 136 -11.92 8.18 -19.03
C MET A 136 -12.53 9.36 -19.81
N GLY A 137 -11.91 9.79 -20.92
CA GLY A 137 -12.39 10.92 -21.71
C GLY A 137 -11.91 12.27 -21.21
N GLN A 138 -10.76 12.31 -20.53
CA GLN A 138 -10.12 13.54 -20.04
C GLN A 138 -11.05 14.39 -19.14
N PRO A 139 -11.62 13.79 -18.07
CA PRO A 139 -12.49 14.53 -17.17
C PRO A 139 -11.78 15.75 -16.58
N GLN A 140 -12.54 16.83 -16.36
CA GLN A 140 -12.03 18.06 -15.74
C GLN A 140 -11.64 17.89 -14.27
N GLY A 141 -12.10 16.81 -13.63
CA GLY A 141 -11.77 16.47 -12.25
C GLY A 141 -11.67 14.96 -12.07
N VAL A 142 -10.55 14.50 -11.52
CA VAL A 142 -10.32 13.11 -11.14
C VAL A 142 -9.56 13.05 -9.82
N ASN A 143 -10.01 12.18 -8.93
CA ASN A 143 -9.31 11.90 -7.69
C ASN A 143 -8.19 10.90 -7.95
N LEU A 144 -6.98 11.24 -7.51
CA LEU A 144 -5.85 10.33 -7.45
C LEU A 144 -5.58 9.98 -5.99
N VAL A 145 -5.97 8.76 -5.59
CA VAL A 145 -5.90 8.30 -4.21
C VAL A 145 -4.71 7.37 -4.04
N GLU A 146 -3.86 7.61 -3.05
CA GLU A 146 -2.79 6.69 -2.66
C GLU A 146 -3.01 6.17 -1.24
N LEU A 147 -3.04 4.85 -1.09
CA LEU A 147 -3.18 4.16 0.20
C LEU A 147 -1.79 3.85 0.77
N GLY A 148 -1.50 4.40 1.95
CA GLY A 148 -0.20 4.22 2.60
C GLY A 148 0.97 4.71 1.75
N PRO A 149 1.03 6.02 1.44
CA PRO A 149 2.05 6.59 0.54
C PRO A 149 3.49 6.56 1.09
N GLY A 150 3.68 6.10 2.33
CA GLY A 150 4.99 6.06 2.99
C GLY A 150 5.61 7.45 3.08
N ARG A 151 6.73 7.68 2.39
CA ARG A 151 7.40 9.00 2.34
C ARG A 151 6.76 9.96 1.31
N GLY A 152 5.83 9.50 0.48
CA GLY A 152 5.24 10.27 -0.61
C GLY A 152 6.10 10.34 -1.88
N THR A 153 7.18 9.54 -1.95
CA THR A 153 8.13 9.51 -3.07
C THR A 153 7.46 9.12 -4.38
N LEU A 154 6.58 8.11 -4.34
CA LEU A 154 5.81 7.67 -5.51
C LEU A 154 4.96 8.81 -6.10
N MET A 155 4.15 9.46 -5.25
CA MET A 155 3.34 10.61 -5.67
C MET A 155 4.20 11.77 -6.19
N ALA A 156 5.32 12.06 -5.52
CA ALA A 156 6.21 13.15 -5.93
C ALA A 156 6.80 12.91 -7.33
N ASP A 157 7.29 11.70 -7.60
CA ASP A 157 7.83 11.32 -8.91
C ASP A 157 6.76 11.27 -10.00
N LEU A 158 5.56 10.78 -9.68
CA LEU A 158 4.41 10.79 -10.57
C LEU A 158 4.06 12.21 -11.01
N LEU A 159 3.86 13.12 -10.05
CA LEU A 159 3.49 14.51 -10.34
C LEU A 159 4.62 15.24 -11.09
N ARG A 160 5.88 14.96 -10.73
CA ARG A 160 7.05 15.51 -11.43
C ARG A 160 7.11 15.05 -12.89
N GLY A 161 6.95 13.75 -13.15
CA GLY A 161 6.95 13.19 -14.51
C GLY A 161 5.78 13.71 -15.35
N ALA A 162 4.61 13.92 -14.73
CA ALA A 162 3.42 14.42 -15.39
C ALA A 162 3.34 15.95 -15.53
N SER A 163 4.26 16.70 -14.89
CA SER A 163 4.21 18.18 -14.78
C SER A 163 4.10 18.95 -16.12
N LYS A 164 4.51 18.35 -17.24
CA LYS A 164 4.40 18.94 -18.58
C LYS A 164 2.99 18.88 -19.17
N PHE A 165 2.13 17.99 -18.67
CA PHE A 165 0.77 17.78 -19.15
C PHE A 165 -0.22 18.59 -18.30
N LYS A 166 -0.33 19.89 -18.59
CA LYS A 166 -1.10 20.85 -17.78
C LYS A 166 -2.55 20.43 -17.54
N ASN A 167 -3.27 20.07 -18.60
CA ASN A 167 -4.68 19.66 -18.50
C ASN A 167 -4.88 18.47 -17.55
N PHE A 168 -3.94 17.51 -17.58
CA PHE A 168 -3.97 16.38 -16.66
C PHE A 168 -3.70 16.84 -15.23
N ILE A 169 -2.60 17.57 -14.99
CA ILE A 169 -2.22 18.07 -13.66
C ILE A 169 -3.30 18.95 -13.01
N GLU A 170 -3.94 19.82 -13.80
CA GLU A 170 -5.03 20.70 -13.36
C GLU A 170 -6.32 19.93 -13.04
N SER A 171 -6.52 18.75 -13.65
CA SER A 171 -7.68 17.89 -13.37
C SER A 171 -7.52 17.01 -12.13
N LEU A 172 -6.29 16.87 -11.59
CA LEU A 172 -6.02 15.97 -10.48
C LEU A 172 -6.40 16.59 -9.14
N HIS A 173 -7.03 15.79 -8.29
CA HIS A 173 -7.15 16.01 -6.84
C HIS A 173 -6.47 14.85 -6.12
N VAL A 174 -5.35 15.12 -5.44
CA VAL A 174 -4.58 14.07 -4.75
C VAL A 174 -5.12 13.84 -3.35
N HIS A 175 -5.34 12.58 -3.01
CA HIS A 175 -5.78 12.14 -1.69
C HIS A 175 -4.82 11.10 -1.13
N LEU A 176 -4.18 11.42 -0.02
CA LEU A 176 -3.21 10.56 0.65
C LEU A 176 -3.85 9.97 1.90
N VAL A 177 -4.06 8.65 1.92
CA VAL A 177 -4.63 7.95 3.06
C VAL A 177 -3.50 7.48 3.98
N GLU A 178 -3.26 8.24 5.05
CA GLU A 178 -2.15 8.05 5.99
C GLU A 178 -2.60 8.39 7.41
N CYS A 179 -2.31 7.52 8.36
CA CYS A 179 -2.69 7.71 9.77
C CYS A 179 -1.57 8.31 10.62
N SER A 180 -0.32 8.22 10.19
CA SER A 180 0.85 8.70 10.92
C SER A 180 1.09 10.19 10.70
N PRO A 181 0.96 11.04 11.74
CA PRO A 181 1.20 12.48 11.61
C PRO A 181 2.65 12.81 11.20
N ALA A 182 3.61 11.96 11.59
CA ALA A 182 5.01 12.11 11.22
C ALA A 182 5.21 11.91 9.71
N LEU A 183 4.59 10.88 9.12
CA LEU A 183 4.65 10.62 7.68
C LEU A 183 3.88 11.68 6.90
N GLN A 184 2.72 12.13 7.37
CA GLN A 184 2.00 13.24 6.73
C GLN A 184 2.86 14.50 6.61
N LYS A 185 3.64 14.83 7.66
CA LYS A 185 4.58 15.96 7.63
C LYS A 185 5.71 15.74 6.61
N LEU A 186 6.25 14.53 6.54
CA LEU A 186 7.31 14.18 5.59
C LEU A 186 6.79 14.25 4.14
N GLN A 187 5.59 13.72 3.88
CA GLN A 187 4.94 13.76 2.58
C GLN A 187 4.68 15.20 2.13
N HIS A 188 4.19 16.06 3.04
CA HIS A 188 3.99 17.48 2.78
C HIS A 188 5.29 18.17 2.34
N GLN A 189 6.40 17.87 3.01
CA GLN A 189 7.73 18.38 2.66
C GLN A 189 8.21 17.84 1.30
N ASN A 190 8.09 16.54 1.06
CA ASN A 190 8.55 15.89 -0.17
C ASN A 190 7.78 16.36 -1.41
N LEU A 191 6.46 16.55 -1.27
CA LEU A 191 5.60 17.13 -2.30
C LEU A 191 5.76 18.66 -2.44
N LYS A 192 6.58 19.27 -1.56
CA LYS A 192 6.83 20.71 -1.43
C LYS A 192 5.52 21.49 -1.37
N CYS A 193 4.63 21.04 -0.52
CA CYS A 193 3.30 21.59 -0.41
C CYS A 193 3.30 22.99 0.23
N THR A 194 2.45 23.86 -0.29
CA THR A 194 2.12 25.16 0.32
C THR A 194 0.70 25.08 0.88
N ASP A 195 0.55 25.39 2.17
CA ASP A 195 -0.76 25.39 2.83
C ASP A 195 -1.64 26.51 2.28
N GLU A 196 -2.94 26.25 2.14
CA GLU A 196 -3.90 27.27 1.73
C GLU A 196 -4.32 28.12 2.96
N GLU A 197 -4.25 29.45 2.85
CA GLU A 197 -4.49 30.41 3.95
C GLU A 197 -5.91 30.35 4.56
N ASN A 198 -6.84 29.61 3.94
CA ASN A 198 -8.26 29.50 4.34
C ASN A 198 -8.65 28.09 4.81
N ALA A 199 -7.72 27.31 5.38
CA ALA A 199 -8.09 26.05 6.03
C ALA A 199 -8.96 26.35 7.27
N SER A 200 -10.27 26.08 7.16
CA SER A 200 -11.17 25.99 8.30
C SER A 200 -10.52 25.11 9.37
N GLN A 201 -10.38 25.64 10.59
CA GLN A 201 -9.82 24.95 11.77
C GLN A 201 -10.65 23.74 12.24
N ASP A 202 -11.64 23.33 11.46
CA ASP A 202 -12.56 22.26 11.77
C ASP A 202 -12.55 21.24 10.64
N THR A 203 -12.58 19.96 11.05
CA THR A 203 -12.54 18.71 10.29
C THR A 203 -11.16 18.18 9.86
N ASP A 204 -10.98 16.89 10.10
CA ASP A 204 -9.83 15.96 9.99
C ASP A 204 -8.96 16.00 8.71
N THR A 205 -9.16 16.96 7.82
CA THR A 205 -8.57 17.00 6.48
C THR A 205 -7.67 18.21 6.30
N ARG A 206 -6.36 17.99 6.19
CA ARG A 206 -5.40 19.03 5.78
C ARG A 206 -5.39 19.12 4.27
N THR A 207 -5.59 20.33 3.72
CA THR A 207 -5.48 20.59 2.27
C THR A 207 -4.34 21.55 1.98
N ALA A 208 -3.54 21.23 0.97
CA ALA A 208 -2.43 22.04 0.50
C ALA A 208 -2.34 21.95 -1.03
N ARG A 209 -1.49 22.76 -1.65
CA ARG A 209 -1.13 22.61 -3.07
C ARG A 209 0.30 22.07 -3.18
N SER A 210 0.50 21.06 -4.02
CA SER A 210 1.85 20.56 -4.36
C SER A 210 2.66 21.59 -5.14
N LEU A 211 3.96 21.32 -5.34
CA LEU A 211 4.86 22.13 -6.19
C LEU A 211 4.28 22.49 -7.56
N PHE A 212 3.46 21.62 -8.12
CA PHE A 212 2.90 21.76 -9.47
C PHE A 212 1.49 22.36 -9.49
N GLY A 213 0.99 22.84 -8.35
CA GLY A 213 -0.32 23.46 -8.21
C GLY A 213 -1.47 22.47 -7.99
N THR A 214 -1.22 21.16 -8.04
CA THR A 214 -2.23 20.12 -7.78
C THR A 214 -2.67 20.15 -6.32
N PRO A 215 -3.98 20.21 -6.02
CA PRO A 215 -4.51 20.06 -4.68
C PRO A 215 -4.15 18.69 -4.07
N VAL A 216 -3.70 18.69 -2.82
CA VAL A 216 -3.33 17.52 -2.03
C VAL A 216 -4.05 17.57 -0.70
N SER A 217 -4.76 16.49 -0.35
CA SER A 217 -5.41 16.34 0.95
C SER A 217 -4.98 15.05 1.65
N TRP A 218 -4.80 15.11 2.96
CA TRP A 218 -4.48 13.95 3.79
C TRP A 218 -5.71 13.48 4.57
N HIS A 219 -5.90 12.17 4.64
CA HIS A 219 -7.03 11.52 5.29
C HIS A 219 -6.56 10.39 6.18
N ALA A 220 -7.08 10.31 7.41
CA ALA A 220 -6.76 9.20 8.32
C ALA A 220 -7.42 7.87 7.91
N THR A 221 -8.51 7.95 7.15
CA THR A 221 -9.26 6.79 6.67
C THR A 221 -9.65 6.97 5.20
N LEU A 222 -9.98 5.86 4.55
CA LEU A 222 -10.57 5.91 3.22
C LEU A 222 -12.00 6.44 3.36
N GLU A 223 -12.16 7.75 3.19
CA GLU A 223 -13.47 8.32 2.97
C GLU A 223 -13.98 7.93 1.58
N GLN A 224 -15.29 7.79 1.44
CA GLN A 224 -15.89 7.45 0.16
C GLN A 224 -15.85 8.67 -0.77
N PHE A 225 -14.77 8.81 -1.54
CA PHE A 225 -14.57 9.85 -2.57
C PHE A 225 -15.43 9.62 -3.84
N LEU A 226 -16.65 9.11 -3.68
CA LEU A 226 -17.48 8.53 -4.74
C LEU A 226 -18.18 9.57 -5.65
N GLN A 227 -17.90 10.86 -5.47
CA GLN A 227 -18.63 11.91 -6.19
C GLN A 227 -18.04 12.18 -7.59
N ILE A 228 -16.76 11.86 -7.82
CA ILE A 228 -16.09 12.02 -9.13
C ILE A 228 -15.31 10.75 -9.50
N ALA A 229 -14.69 10.72 -10.68
CA ALA A 229 -13.86 9.61 -11.12
C ALA A 229 -12.65 9.43 -10.17
N ASN A 230 -12.30 8.18 -9.85
CA ASN A 230 -11.22 7.85 -8.93
C ASN A 230 -10.20 6.91 -9.57
N ILE A 231 -8.91 7.21 -9.41
CA ILE A 231 -7.78 6.32 -9.68
C ILE A 231 -7.11 6.03 -8.34
N ILE A 232 -7.00 4.76 -7.97
CA ILE A 232 -6.51 4.33 -6.66
C ILE A 232 -5.20 3.55 -6.83
N ILE A 233 -4.18 3.95 -6.07
CA ILE A 233 -2.86 3.32 -5.99
C ILE A 233 -2.69 2.75 -4.58
N ALA A 234 -2.21 1.52 -4.48
CA ALA A 234 -1.97 0.83 -3.21
C ALA A 234 -0.71 -0.03 -3.34
N HIS A 235 0.44 0.63 -3.45
CA HIS A 235 1.73 -0.02 -3.64
C HIS A 235 2.32 -0.44 -2.28
N GLU A 236 2.62 -1.73 -2.12
CA GLU A 236 3.13 -2.31 -0.83
C GLU A 236 2.24 -1.95 0.38
N PHE A 237 0.93 -1.85 0.13
CA PHE A 237 -0.05 -1.54 1.18
C PHE A 237 -0.69 -2.80 1.77
N PHE A 238 -1.05 -3.77 0.90
CA PHE A 238 -1.87 -4.92 1.29
C PHE A 238 -1.09 -5.99 2.07
N ASP A 239 0.20 -6.11 1.82
CA ASP A 239 1.12 -7.00 2.55
C ASP A 239 1.34 -6.56 4.00
N ALA A 240 1.19 -5.26 4.29
CA ALA A 240 1.24 -4.72 5.65
C ALA A 240 -0.08 -4.89 6.43
N LEU A 241 -1.16 -5.38 5.81
CA LEU A 241 -2.44 -5.53 6.49
C LEU A 241 -2.50 -6.80 7.36
N PRO A 242 -2.99 -6.71 8.61
CA PRO A 242 -3.26 -7.87 9.44
C PRO A 242 -4.09 -8.97 8.77
N VAL A 243 -3.54 -10.19 8.78
CA VAL A 243 -4.19 -11.38 8.23
C VAL A 243 -4.70 -12.33 9.32
N HIS A 244 -5.70 -13.12 8.97
CA HIS A 244 -6.22 -14.19 9.82
C HIS A 244 -5.83 -15.55 9.22
N GLN A 245 -5.44 -16.48 10.07
CA GLN A 245 -5.13 -17.86 9.71
C GLN A 245 -6.22 -18.77 10.30
N PHE A 246 -6.74 -19.70 9.49
CA PHE A 246 -7.80 -20.64 9.84
C PHE A 246 -7.31 -22.07 9.71
#